data_AF-A0A938UH54-F1
#
_entry.id   AF-A0A938UH54-F1
#
_cell.length_a   1.000
_cell.length_b   1.000
_cell.length_c   1.000
_cell.angle_alpha   90.00
_cell.angle_beta   90.00
_cell.angle_gamma   90.00
#
_symmetry.space_group_name_H-M   'P 1'
#
loop_
_entity.id
_entity.type
_entity.pdbx_description
1 polymer ?
#
loop_
_entity_poly.entity_id
_entity_poly.type
_entity_poly.pdbx_seq_one_letter_code
_entity_poly.pdbx_strand_id
1 'polypeptide(L)'
;MIFKGLRSCLVRLIALSLLPLVLLVLGLPAWAQATALTLESASWRLSLKENGQVGGMWVRRVDRWDPVIFRDDTYAGVSWYGVWGEKNRGISLSRKKGSTFTGKSEGLSFSLTYELVDKNLVIRAGVKNERKTIFKPEKLGL
;
A
#
# COMPACT_ATOMS: atom_id res chain seq x y z
N MET A 1 57.65 39.00 47.05
CA MET A 1 57.17 39.99 48.05
C MET A 1 56.05 40.79 47.41
N ILE A 2 54.82 40.57 47.91
CA ILE A 2 53.71 41.54 48.02
C ILE A 2 53.03 42.07 46.74
N PHE A 3 51.77 41.62 46.59
CA PHE A 3 50.56 42.30 46.09
C PHE A 3 50.67 43.41 45.03
N LYS A 4 49.99 43.18 43.89
CA LYS A 4 49.20 44.24 43.23
C LYS A 4 47.74 43.82 43.18
N GLY A 5 46.94 44.55 43.94
CA GLY A 5 45.50 44.41 44.03
C GLY A 5 44.77 45.09 42.87
N LEU A 6 43.56 44.56 42.66
CA LEU A 6 42.31 45.20 42.24
C LEU A 6 42.40 46.64 41.75
N ARG A 7 41.96 46.87 40.51
CA ARG A 7 40.80 47.69 40.06
C ARG A 7 40.57 47.33 38.59
N SER A 8 39.42 47.35 37.95
CA SER A 8 38.00 47.49 38.25
C SER A 8 37.32 47.27 36.89
N CYS A 9 36.01 47.12 36.93
CA CYS A 9 35.08 47.45 35.84
C CYS A 9 34.81 46.41 34.74
N LEU A 10 33.51 46.32 34.44
CA LEU A 10 32.86 45.64 33.32
C LEU A 10 32.91 44.11 33.43
N VAL A 11 31.80 43.37 33.54
CA VAL A 11 30.49 43.51 32.89
C VAL A 11 29.44 42.80 33.75
N ARG A 12 28.37 43.53 34.13
CA ARG A 12 27.05 42.95 34.40
C ARG A 12 26.28 42.91 33.07
N LEU A 13 25.31 41.99 32.97
CA LEU A 13 24.42 41.67 31.83
C LEU A 13 25.14 40.81 30.78
N ILE A 14 24.64 39.65 30.34
CA ILE A 14 23.30 39.32 29.82
C ILE A 14 23.02 37.86 30.22
N ALA A 15 22.14 37.63 31.19
CA ALA A 15 20.78 37.13 30.97
C ALA A 15 20.70 35.85 30.11
N LEU A 16 20.51 34.72 30.81
CA LEU A 16 19.99 33.45 30.31
C LEU A 16 18.96 33.64 29.21
N SER A 17 19.28 33.25 27.97
CA SER A 17 18.30 33.05 26.91
C SER A 17 18.84 32.10 25.84
N LEU A 18 19.18 30.88 26.27
CA LEU A 18 19.23 29.75 25.34
C LEU A 18 17.94 28.94 25.53
N LEU A 19 16.83 29.55 25.09
CA LEU A 19 15.64 28.81 24.70
C LEU A 19 16.07 27.76 23.66
N PRO A 20 15.52 26.55 23.74
CA PRO A 20 16.05 25.38 23.04
C PRO A 20 15.92 25.58 21.52
N LEU A 21 17.07 25.81 20.90
CA LEU A 21 17.24 25.59 19.48
C LEU A 21 16.95 24.10 19.21
N VAL A 22 16.24 23.82 18.12
CA VAL A 22 15.95 22.49 17.58
C VAL A 22 14.70 21.80 18.13
N LEU A 23 13.59 22.54 18.18
CA LEU A 23 12.24 21.99 17.97
C LEU A 23 11.90 21.98 16.46
N LEU A 24 12.85 21.55 15.62
CA LEU A 24 12.71 21.38 14.18
C LEU A 24 12.61 19.89 13.83
N VAL A 25 11.78 19.16 14.58
CA VAL A 25 11.30 17.81 14.24
C VAL A 25 9.79 17.91 14.00
N LEU A 26 9.37 18.95 13.29
CA LEU A 26 8.01 19.11 12.82
C LEU A 26 7.97 18.81 11.32
N GLY A 27 7.36 17.67 11.01
CA GLY A 27 6.60 17.54 9.77
C GLY A 27 7.40 17.16 8.53
N LEU A 28 8.15 16.06 8.58
CA LEU A 28 8.14 15.21 7.38
C LEU A 28 6.76 14.55 7.38
N PRO A 29 5.82 14.96 6.52
CA PRO A 29 4.66 14.13 6.33
C PRO A 29 5.24 12.86 5.70
N ALA A 30 5.28 11.79 6.49
CA ALA A 30 5.53 10.45 5.97
C ALA A 30 4.33 10.14 5.07
N TRP A 31 4.39 10.62 3.83
CA TRP A 31 3.57 10.12 2.75
C TRP A 31 4.15 8.74 2.57
N ALA A 32 3.62 7.79 3.35
CA ALA A 32 3.85 6.39 3.15
C ALA A 32 3.39 6.14 1.72
N GLN A 33 4.34 6.21 0.77
CA GLN A 33 4.13 5.73 -0.58
C GLN A 33 3.77 4.27 -0.36
N ALA A 34 2.48 3.96 -0.49
CA ALA A 34 1.99 2.61 -0.35
C ALA A 34 2.88 1.74 -1.24
N THR A 35 3.67 0.86 -0.61
CA THR A 35 4.71 0.10 -1.29
C THR A 35 4.02 -0.85 -2.25
N ALA A 36 4.01 -0.50 -3.53
CA ALA A 36 3.45 -1.33 -4.56
C ALA A 36 4.16 -2.70 -4.54
N LEU A 37 3.40 -3.76 -4.28
CA LEU A 37 3.94 -5.11 -4.31
C LEU A 37 4.24 -5.47 -5.76
N THR A 38 5.45 -5.97 -6.01
CA THR A 38 5.86 -6.41 -7.35
C THR A 38 6.03 -7.92 -7.39
N LEU A 39 5.45 -8.55 -8.41
CA LEU A 39 5.70 -9.94 -8.81
C LEU A 39 6.52 -9.92 -10.09
N GLU A 40 7.58 -10.71 -10.17
CA GLU A 40 8.52 -10.67 -11.29
C GLU A 40 9.01 -12.06 -11.66
N SER A 41 9.02 -12.35 -12.95
CA SER A 41 9.68 -13.50 -13.56
C SER A 41 10.86 -13.04 -14.43
N ALA A 42 11.54 -13.97 -15.09
CA ALA A 42 12.59 -13.62 -16.04
C ALA A 42 12.09 -12.80 -17.25
N SER A 43 10.80 -12.88 -17.60
CA SER A 43 10.24 -12.27 -18.82
C SER A 43 9.14 -11.24 -18.58
N TRP A 44 8.60 -11.13 -17.37
CA TRP A 44 7.51 -10.20 -17.05
C TRP A 44 7.60 -9.67 -15.61
N ARG A 45 7.02 -8.49 -15.38
CA ARG A 45 6.86 -7.86 -14.07
C ARG A 45 5.45 -7.31 -13.94
N LEU A 46 4.84 -7.47 -12.77
CA LEU A 46 3.50 -6.98 -12.43
C LEU A 46 3.56 -6.25 -11.09
N SER A 47 3.08 -5.02 -11.04
CA SER A 47 2.88 -4.30 -9.77
C SER A 47 1.41 -4.34 -9.35
N LEU A 48 1.16 -4.51 -8.06
CA LEU A 48 -0.16 -4.63 -7.46
C LEU A 48 -0.37 -3.52 -6.42
N LYS A 49 -1.46 -2.77 -6.61
CA LYS A 49 -1.96 -1.76 -5.66
C LYS A 49 -2.47 -2.42 -4.38
N GLU A 50 -2.72 -1.62 -3.34
CA GLU A 50 -3.21 -2.11 -2.03
C GLU A 50 -4.59 -2.78 -2.09
N ASN A 51 -5.39 -2.50 -3.12
CA ASN A 51 -6.69 -3.12 -3.34
C ASN A 51 -6.63 -4.36 -4.26
N GLY A 52 -5.43 -4.81 -4.65
CA GLY A 52 -5.24 -5.97 -5.52
C GLY A 52 -5.40 -5.67 -7.01
N GLN A 53 -5.66 -4.41 -7.39
CA GLN A 53 -5.62 -3.98 -8.78
C GLN A 53 -4.19 -3.93 -9.32
N VAL A 54 -4.07 -4.09 -10.63
CA VAL A 54 -2.80 -3.92 -11.33
C VAL A 54 -2.42 -2.44 -11.37
N GLY A 55 -1.25 -2.12 -10.83
CA GLY A 55 -0.64 -0.79 -10.91
C GLY A 55 0.17 -0.58 -12.17
N GLY A 56 0.65 -1.67 -12.78
CA GLY A 56 1.44 -1.66 -14.00
C GLY A 56 1.92 -3.06 -14.35
N MET A 57 2.23 -3.25 -15.62
CA MET A 57 2.77 -4.50 -16.15
C MET A 57 3.90 -4.17 -17.12
N TRP A 58 4.97 -4.98 -17.10
CA TRP A 58 6.12 -4.85 -17.99
C TRP A 58 6.51 -6.21 -18.53
N VAL A 59 7.06 -6.21 -19.75
CA VAL A 59 7.68 -7.38 -20.36
C VAL A 59 9.15 -7.09 -20.61
N ARG A 60 10.00 -8.11 -20.40
CA ARG A 60 11.43 -7.98 -20.67
C ARG A 60 11.67 -8.17 -22.15
N ARG A 61 12.31 -7.18 -22.80
CA ARG A 61 12.80 -7.28 -24.18
C ARG A 61 14.30 -7.03 -24.19
N VAL A 62 15.06 -8.06 -24.54
CA VAL A 62 16.53 -8.04 -24.47
C VAL A 62 16.94 -7.63 -23.03
N ASP A 63 17.50 -6.43 -22.86
CA ASP A 63 18.01 -5.93 -21.58
C ASP A 63 17.22 -4.75 -21.01
N ARG A 64 15.96 -4.55 -21.46
CA ARG A 64 15.08 -3.52 -20.93
C ARG A 64 13.68 -4.02 -20.58
N TRP A 65 13.04 -3.31 -19.65
CA TRP A 65 11.65 -3.53 -19.26
C TRP A 65 10.76 -2.57 -20.05
N ASP A 66 9.96 -3.13 -20.96
CA ASP A 66 9.00 -2.34 -21.75
C ASP A 66 7.64 -2.36 -21.06
N PRO A 67 7.02 -1.19 -20.79
CA PRO A 67 5.71 -1.13 -20.17
C PRO A 67 4.65 -1.68 -21.13
N VAL A 68 3.73 -2.47 -20.57
CA VAL A 68 2.52 -2.90 -21.25
C VAL A 68 1.42 -1.90 -20.91
N ILE A 69 0.76 -1.34 -21.92
CA ILE A 69 -0.40 -0.47 -21.69
C ILE A 69 -1.49 -1.30 -21.05
N PHE A 70 -1.83 -0.92 -19.81
CA PHE A 70 -2.84 -1.57 -19.00
C PHE A 70 -3.89 -0.53 -18.65
N ARG A 71 -5.15 -0.97 -18.51
CA ARG A 71 -6.23 -0.10 -18.03
C ARG A 71 -5.95 0.35 -16.60
N ASP A 72 -6.30 1.58 -16.28
CA ASP A 72 -6.08 2.22 -14.98
C ASP A 72 -7.40 2.51 -14.22
N ASP A 73 -8.53 2.07 -14.77
CA ASP A 73 -9.86 2.21 -14.21
C ASP A 73 -10.15 1.19 -13.07
N THR A 74 -11.40 1.13 -12.63
CA THR A 74 -11.84 0.22 -11.56
C THR A 74 -11.71 -1.26 -11.91
N TYR A 75 -11.50 -1.59 -13.19
CA TYR A 75 -11.32 -2.93 -13.72
C TYR A 75 -9.84 -3.22 -14.08
N ALA A 76 -8.91 -2.44 -13.52
CA ALA A 76 -7.47 -2.69 -13.62
C ALA A 76 -7.09 -3.98 -12.88
N GLY A 77 -7.20 -5.12 -13.55
CA GLY A 77 -6.88 -6.45 -13.02
C GLY A 77 -8.13 -7.26 -12.69
N VAL A 78 -7.99 -8.26 -11.82
CA VAL A 78 -9.09 -9.14 -11.42
C VAL A 78 -9.89 -8.46 -10.30
N SER A 79 -11.22 -8.38 -10.44
CA SER A 79 -12.10 -7.71 -9.48
C SER A 79 -13.38 -8.51 -9.26
N TRP A 80 -13.81 -8.65 -8.01
CA TRP A 80 -15.06 -9.35 -7.70
C TRP A 80 -16.27 -8.45 -7.94
N TYR A 81 -17.32 -9.03 -8.52
CA TYR A 81 -18.63 -8.40 -8.63
C TYR A 81 -19.76 -9.38 -8.34
N GLY A 82 -20.92 -8.86 -7.98
CA GLY A 82 -22.14 -9.67 -7.95
C GLY A 82 -23.42 -8.86 -7.91
N VAL A 83 -24.53 -9.59 -7.99
CA VAL A 83 -25.89 -9.07 -7.99
C VAL A 83 -26.73 -9.87 -7.00
N TRP A 84 -27.33 -9.17 -6.06
CA TRP A 84 -28.32 -9.73 -5.15
C TRP A 84 -29.24 -8.65 -4.58
N GLY A 85 -30.54 -8.94 -4.57
CA GLY A 85 -31.55 -7.97 -4.16
C GLY A 85 -31.58 -6.78 -5.12
N GLU A 86 -31.50 -7.05 -6.42
CA GLU A 86 -31.58 -6.06 -7.51
C GLU A 86 -30.46 -5.00 -7.51
N LYS A 87 -29.38 -5.21 -6.74
CA LYS A 87 -28.24 -4.27 -6.66
C LYS A 87 -26.97 -4.88 -7.21
N ASN A 88 -26.34 -4.17 -8.15
CA ASN A 88 -24.98 -4.42 -8.60
C ASN A 88 -23.98 -4.02 -7.51
N ARG A 89 -23.00 -4.88 -7.24
CA ARG A 89 -22.00 -4.63 -6.19
C ARG A 89 -20.61 -4.97 -6.70
N GLY A 90 -19.72 -4.00 -6.66
CA GLY A 90 -18.28 -4.24 -6.70
C GLY A 90 -17.80 -4.58 -5.30
N ILE A 91 -16.90 -5.56 -5.18
CA ILE A 91 -16.35 -5.94 -3.89
C ILE A 91 -14.95 -5.32 -3.76
N SER A 92 -14.84 -4.36 -2.83
CA SER A 92 -13.55 -3.79 -2.48
C SER A 92 -12.72 -4.81 -1.72
N LEU A 93 -11.51 -5.05 -2.20
CA LEU A 93 -10.50 -5.84 -1.49
C LEU A 93 -9.45 -4.91 -0.88
N SER A 94 -8.79 -5.39 0.17
CA SER A 94 -7.60 -4.78 0.75
C SER A 94 -6.52 -5.84 0.97
N ARG A 95 -5.26 -5.41 0.89
CA ARG A 95 -4.12 -6.29 1.12
C ARG A 95 -4.16 -6.81 2.55
N LYS A 96 -4.14 -8.13 2.70
CA LYS A 96 -4.03 -8.80 4.00
C LYS A 96 -2.58 -9.10 4.34
N LYS A 97 -1.86 -9.76 3.43
CA LYS A 97 -0.43 -10.11 3.58
C LYS A 97 0.16 -10.47 2.22
N GLY A 98 1.33 -9.94 1.91
CA GLY A 98 2.01 -10.21 0.63
C GLY A 98 1.09 -9.91 -0.55
N SER A 99 0.97 -10.89 -1.45
CA SER A 99 0.11 -10.86 -2.64
C SER A 99 -1.32 -11.36 -2.42
N THR A 100 -1.75 -11.50 -1.15
CA THR A 100 -3.11 -11.91 -0.80
C THR A 100 -3.96 -10.70 -0.39
N PHE A 101 -5.11 -10.58 -1.03
CA PHE A 101 -6.10 -9.53 -0.86
C PHE A 101 -7.41 -10.13 -0.41
N THR A 102 -8.11 -9.47 0.51
CA THR A 102 -9.38 -9.96 1.05
C THR A 102 -10.40 -8.86 1.15
N GLY A 103 -11.67 -9.21 1.02
CA GLY A 103 -12.78 -8.29 1.22
C GLY A 103 -13.97 -9.03 1.83
N LYS A 104 -14.93 -8.27 2.35
CA LYS A 104 -16.18 -8.81 2.84
C LYS A 104 -17.35 -8.05 2.24
N SER A 105 -18.43 -8.77 1.98
CA SER A 105 -19.71 -8.16 1.65
C SER A 105 -20.80 -9.11 2.11
N GLU A 106 -21.67 -8.62 3.00
CA GLU A 106 -22.92 -9.31 3.31
C GLU A 106 -22.71 -10.76 3.75
N GLY A 107 -21.84 -10.99 4.73
CA GLY A 107 -21.55 -12.34 5.23
C GLY A 107 -20.84 -13.27 4.24
N LEU A 108 -20.38 -12.76 3.08
CA LEU A 108 -19.40 -13.43 2.24
C LEU A 108 -18.01 -12.86 2.51
N SER A 109 -17.00 -13.73 2.51
CA SER A 109 -15.61 -13.34 2.43
C SER A 109 -15.02 -13.72 1.07
N PHE A 110 -14.25 -12.78 0.51
CA PHE A 110 -13.62 -12.88 -0.80
C PHE A 110 -12.13 -12.82 -0.63
N SER A 111 -11.41 -13.55 -1.47
CA SER A 111 -9.95 -13.52 -1.53
C SER A 111 -9.45 -13.58 -2.97
N LEU A 112 -8.39 -12.82 -3.24
CA LEU A 112 -7.54 -12.95 -4.43
C LEU A 112 -6.09 -13.09 -3.98
N THR A 113 -5.40 -14.11 -4.44
CA THR A 113 -3.97 -14.32 -4.18
C THR A 113 -3.22 -14.45 -5.50
N TYR A 114 -2.18 -13.64 -5.67
CA TYR A 114 -1.32 -13.67 -6.86
C TYR A 114 0.00 -14.38 -6.54
N GLU A 115 0.39 -15.36 -7.33
CA GLU A 115 1.59 -16.18 -7.11
C GLU A 115 2.39 -16.31 -8.40
N LEU A 116 3.71 -16.42 -8.25
CA LEU A 116 4.60 -16.86 -9.33
C LEU A 116 4.84 -18.35 -9.15
N VAL A 117 4.33 -19.17 -10.07
CA VAL A 117 4.53 -20.63 -10.07
C VAL A 117 5.09 -21.02 -11.44
N ASP A 118 6.29 -21.60 -11.46
CA ASP A 118 6.98 -22.03 -12.69
C ASP A 118 7.03 -20.94 -13.78
N LYS A 119 7.39 -19.71 -13.39
CA LYS A 119 7.45 -18.52 -14.26
C LYS A 119 6.08 -18.01 -14.75
N ASN A 120 4.98 -18.65 -14.36
CA ASN A 120 3.62 -18.24 -14.70
C ASN A 120 2.98 -17.43 -13.57
N LEU A 121 2.14 -16.47 -13.95
CA LEU A 121 1.26 -15.79 -13.00
C LEU A 121 0.06 -16.69 -12.70
N VAL A 122 -0.08 -17.09 -11.45
CA VAL A 122 -1.25 -17.82 -10.96
C VAL A 122 -2.08 -16.88 -10.09
N ILE A 123 -3.37 -16.77 -10.41
CA ILE A 123 -4.33 -15.99 -9.62
C ILE A 123 -5.30 -16.98 -8.99
N ARG A 124 -5.28 -17.08 -7.67
CA ARG A 124 -6.21 -17.92 -6.89
C ARG A 124 -7.33 -17.04 -6.36
N ALA A 125 -8.53 -17.33 -6.82
CA ALA A 125 -9.74 -16.65 -6.38
C ALA A 125 -10.53 -17.55 -5.43
N GLY A 126 -11.01 -16.98 -4.33
CA GLY A 126 -11.82 -17.70 -3.35
C GLY A 126 -12.99 -16.86 -2.87
N VAL A 127 -14.14 -17.52 -2.68
CA VAL A 127 -15.29 -16.95 -2.02
C VAL A 127 -15.81 -17.95 -1.00
N LYS A 128 -16.15 -17.47 0.20
CA LYS A 128 -16.69 -18.27 1.28
C LYS A 128 -17.95 -17.62 1.83
N ASN A 129 -19.00 -18.41 1.94
CA ASN A 129 -20.18 -18.01 2.70
C ASN A 129 -19.90 -18.20 4.20
N GLU A 130 -19.80 -17.10 4.95
CA GLU A 130 -19.61 -17.09 6.40
C GLU A 130 -20.94 -17.12 7.17
N ARG A 131 -22.08 -17.10 6.45
CA ARG A 131 -23.41 -17.20 7.07
C ARG A 131 -23.72 -18.64 7.46
N LYS A 132 -24.65 -18.80 8.41
CA LYS A 132 -25.24 -20.10 8.76
C LYS A 132 -26.29 -20.58 7.75
N THR A 133 -26.72 -19.70 6.85
CA THR A 133 -27.77 -19.96 5.87
C THR A 133 -27.21 -20.03 4.45
N ILE A 134 -27.91 -20.75 3.58
CA ILE A 134 -27.58 -20.81 2.15
C ILE A 134 -27.69 -19.40 1.56
N PHE A 135 -26.65 -18.97 0.84
CA PHE A 135 -26.65 -17.74 0.06
C PHE A 135 -26.75 -18.09 -1.43
N LYS A 136 -27.72 -17.50 -2.13
CA LYS A 136 -27.95 -17.68 -3.57
C LYS A 136 -27.95 -16.31 -4.25
N PRO A 137 -26.80 -15.80 -4.72
CA PRO A 137 -26.78 -14.56 -5.48
C PRO A 137 -27.41 -14.79 -6.86
N GLU A 138 -27.97 -13.73 -7.44
CA GLU A 138 -28.43 -13.75 -8.83
C GLU A 138 -27.21 -13.87 -9.78
N LYS A 139 -26.12 -13.15 -9.44
CA LYS A 139 -24.82 -13.24 -10.13
C LYS A 139 -23.69 -13.11 -9.14
N LEU A 140 -22.61 -13.84 -9.38
CA LEU A 140 -21.34 -13.68 -8.67
C LEU A 140 -20.21 -14.06 -9.63
N GLY A 141 -19.20 -13.21 -9.77
CA GLY A 141 -18.13 -13.43 -10.74
C GLY A 141 -16.89 -12.57 -10.49
N LEU A 142 -15.93 -12.77 -11.39
CA LEU A 142 -14.65 -12.07 -11.51
C LEU A 142 -14.60 -11.29 -12.83
#